data_AF-I3VRW1-F1
#
_entry.id   AF-I3VRW1-F1
#
_cell.length_a   1.000
_cell.length_b   1.000
_cell.length_c   1.000
_cell.angle_alpha   90.00
_cell.angle_beta   90.00
_cell.angle_gamma   90.00
#
_symmetry.space_group_name_H-M   'P 1'
#
loop_
_entity.id
_entity.type
_entity.pdbx_description
1 polymer ?
#
loop_
_entity_poly.entity_id
_entity_poly.type
_entity_poly.pdbx_seq_one_letter_code
_entity_poly.pdbx_strand_id
1 'polypeptide(L)'
;MVKIKNGFVIPGKNQISALLDIVRTITRKTERSLIKVDKKYPVNINSKVYINRLSDYLFVLARYMEIRTEIEEKVKDVIRKHYGKNKGEIKLNLDIAKNLMAKVEKKAESINLPVAIAIVDMHGNLIAAHFMDGTLLESMNLAINKAYTSVVLKMSTQELSKLAQPGQPLYGINTTDNRIVVFGGGCPIKHQGEIVGGIGVSGGTVEQDIELSIYGADVFEEVIS
;
A
#
# COMPACT_ATOMS: atom_id res chain seq x y z
N MET A 1 -47.14 5.92 3.92
CA MET A 1 -46.99 7.37 4.10
C MET A 1 -45.55 7.74 3.77
N VAL A 2 -45.30 8.35 2.61
CA VAL A 2 -43.94 8.70 2.17
C VAL A 2 -43.46 9.89 3.00
N LYS A 3 -42.40 9.71 3.79
CA LYS A 3 -41.75 10.80 4.53
C LYS A 3 -41.07 11.73 3.53
N ILE A 4 -41.67 12.89 3.25
CA ILE A 4 -41.03 13.97 2.49
C ILE A 4 -39.93 14.55 3.39
N LYS A 5 -38.68 14.56 2.92
CA LYS A 5 -37.58 15.21 3.64
C LYS A 5 -37.84 16.72 3.69
N ASN A 6 -37.80 17.32 4.87
CA ASN A 6 -37.80 18.78 5.05
C ASN A 6 -36.44 19.35 4.59
N GLY A 7 -36.30 19.59 3.29
CA GLY A 7 -35.09 20.15 2.70
C GLY A 7 -35.26 20.46 1.21
N PHE A 8 -34.48 21.42 0.70
CA PHE A 8 -34.50 21.79 -0.72
C PHE A 8 -34.05 20.59 -1.57
N VAL A 9 -34.90 20.14 -2.50
CA VAL A 9 -34.56 19.07 -3.43
C VAL A 9 -33.65 19.64 -4.51
N ILE A 10 -32.40 19.20 -4.48
CA ILE A 10 -31.38 19.62 -5.43
C ILE A 10 -31.40 18.63 -6.62
N PRO A 11 -31.54 19.08 -7.88
CA PRO A 11 -31.54 18.20 -9.05
C PRO A 11 -30.11 17.75 -9.38
N GLY A 12 -29.88 16.46 -9.67
CA GLY A 12 -28.54 15.93 -10.00
C GLY A 12 -28.01 14.96 -8.93
N LYS A 13 -26.99 14.17 -9.28
CA LYS A 13 -26.40 13.17 -8.37
C LYS A 13 -25.49 13.76 -7.28
N ASN A 14 -24.97 14.97 -7.48
CA ASN A 14 -24.13 15.66 -6.50
C ASN A 14 -24.35 17.19 -6.53
N GLN A 15 -23.86 17.88 -5.49
CA GLN A 15 -24.07 19.32 -5.33
C GLN A 15 -23.49 20.14 -6.50
N ILE A 16 -22.37 19.69 -7.09
CA ILE A 16 -21.72 20.39 -8.19
C ILE A 16 -22.53 20.24 -9.48
N SER A 17 -22.96 19.01 -9.82
CA SER A 17 -23.78 18.77 -11.01
C SER A 17 -25.10 19.54 -10.93
N ALA A 18 -25.65 19.65 -9.74
CA ALA A 18 -26.83 20.44 -9.50
C ALA A 18 -26.67 21.94 -9.69
N LEU A 19 -25.58 22.51 -9.16
CA LEU A 19 -25.27 23.92 -9.36
C LEU A 19 -25.07 24.20 -10.86
N LEU A 20 -24.41 23.29 -11.58
CA LEU A 20 -24.24 23.39 -13.03
C LEU A 20 -25.59 23.34 -13.78
N ASP A 21 -26.52 22.48 -13.37
CA ASP A 21 -27.88 22.42 -13.94
C ASP A 21 -28.71 23.69 -13.63
N ILE A 22 -28.51 24.32 -12.46
CA ILE A 22 -29.11 25.62 -12.12
C ILE A 22 -28.53 26.73 -13.02
N VAL A 23 -27.21 26.81 -13.13
CA VAL A 23 -26.53 27.80 -13.99
C VAL A 23 -26.98 27.61 -15.44
N ARG A 24 -27.13 26.36 -15.91
CA ARG A 24 -27.66 26.05 -17.23
C ARG A 24 -29.06 26.61 -17.45
N THR A 25 -29.94 26.48 -16.44
CA THR A 25 -31.30 27.05 -16.48
C THR A 25 -31.28 28.57 -16.65
N ILE A 26 -30.38 29.26 -15.93
CA ILE A 26 -30.20 30.71 -16.06
C ILE A 26 -29.72 31.06 -17.48
N THR A 27 -28.72 30.33 -18.00
CA THR A 27 -28.23 30.52 -19.37
C THR A 27 -29.32 30.33 -20.42
N ARG A 28 -30.18 29.31 -20.28
CA ARG A 28 -31.33 29.09 -21.18
C ARG A 28 -32.39 30.19 -21.07
N LYS A 29 -32.59 30.77 -19.88
CA LYS A 29 -33.47 31.94 -19.70
C LYS A 29 -32.91 33.17 -20.41
N THR A 30 -31.58 33.38 -20.34
CA THR A 30 -30.88 34.42 -21.08
C THR A 30 -31.01 34.21 -22.59
N GLU A 31 -30.80 32.98 -23.09
CA GLU A 31 -30.97 32.63 -24.51
C GLU A 31 -32.37 33.01 -25.02
N ARG A 32 -33.42 32.62 -24.30
CA ARG A 32 -34.81 32.96 -24.65
C ARG A 32 -35.06 34.46 -24.64
N SER A 33 -34.44 35.19 -23.72
CA SER A 33 -34.57 36.65 -23.63
C SER A 33 -33.86 37.33 -24.79
N LEU A 34 -32.67 36.87 -25.17
CA LEU A 34 -31.93 37.34 -26.34
C LEU A 34 -32.73 37.15 -27.63
N ILE A 35 -33.35 35.99 -27.83
CA ILE A 35 -34.22 35.73 -29.00
C ILE A 35 -35.41 36.70 -29.05
N LYS A 36 -35.98 37.08 -27.90
CA LYS A 36 -37.07 38.07 -27.84
C LYS A 36 -36.60 39.47 -28.20
N VAL A 37 -35.44 39.90 -27.69
CA VAL A 37 -34.86 41.22 -27.97
C VAL A 37 -34.47 41.35 -29.45
N ASP A 38 -33.88 40.29 -30.01
CA ASP A 38 -33.44 40.22 -31.41
C ASP A 38 -34.55 40.52 -32.42
N LYS A 39 -35.82 40.26 -32.07
CA LYS A 39 -36.98 40.60 -32.90
C LYS A 39 -37.19 42.10 -33.11
N LYS A 40 -36.80 42.92 -32.14
CA LYS A 40 -37.01 44.38 -32.15
C LYS A 40 -35.71 45.17 -32.29
N TYR A 41 -34.62 44.64 -31.77
CA TYR A 41 -33.29 45.24 -31.82
C TYR A 41 -32.30 44.14 -32.23
N PRO A 42 -31.73 44.19 -33.44
CA PRO A 42 -30.82 43.16 -33.94
C PRO A 42 -29.67 42.91 -32.95
N VAL A 43 -29.55 41.67 -32.48
CA VAL A 43 -28.47 41.26 -31.57
C VAL A 43 -27.35 40.60 -32.37
N ASN A 44 -26.12 40.84 -31.95
CA ASN A 44 -24.94 40.18 -32.54
C ASN A 44 -25.11 38.66 -32.57
N ILE A 45 -24.90 38.06 -33.75
CA ILE A 45 -25.08 36.62 -33.96
C ILE A 45 -24.14 35.77 -33.09
N ASN A 46 -22.92 36.24 -32.83
CA ASN A 46 -21.94 35.55 -31.99
C ASN A 46 -22.41 35.45 -30.54
N SER A 47 -23.16 36.43 -30.04
CA SER A 47 -23.73 36.38 -28.68
C SER A 47 -24.79 35.29 -28.55
N LYS A 48 -25.63 35.11 -29.58
CA LYS A 48 -26.64 34.03 -29.61
C LYS A 48 -25.98 32.64 -29.66
N VAL A 49 -24.98 32.48 -30.54
CA VAL A 49 -24.20 31.24 -30.67
C VAL A 49 -23.46 30.91 -29.37
N TYR A 50 -22.80 31.90 -28.77
CA TYR A 50 -22.05 31.72 -27.52
C TYR A 50 -22.94 31.24 -26.38
N ILE A 51 -24.10 31.87 -26.16
CA ILE A 51 -25.02 31.49 -25.07
C ILE A 51 -25.58 30.08 -25.26
N ASN A 52 -25.87 29.70 -26.51
CA ASN A 52 -26.29 28.34 -26.84
C ASN A 52 -25.20 27.31 -26.49
N ARG A 53 -23.96 27.56 -26.92
CA ARG A 53 -22.81 26.70 -26.63
C ARG A 53 -22.45 26.64 -25.16
N LEU A 54 -22.54 27.77 -24.44
CA LEU A 54 -22.34 27.82 -23.00
C LEU A 54 -23.32 26.90 -22.28
N SER A 55 -24.60 26.89 -22.69
CA SER A 55 -25.55 25.99 -22.08
C SER A 55 -25.29 24.51 -22.40
N ASP A 56 -24.82 24.18 -23.60
CA ASP A 56 -24.46 22.80 -23.94
C ASP A 56 -23.24 22.35 -23.11
N TYR A 57 -22.24 23.22 -22.98
CA TYR A 57 -21.06 22.97 -22.15
C TYR A 57 -21.43 22.70 -20.69
N LEU A 58 -22.28 23.53 -20.08
CA LEU A 58 -22.73 23.35 -18.71
C LEU A 58 -23.45 22.01 -18.50
N PHE A 59 -24.22 21.55 -19.50
CA PHE A 59 -24.86 20.24 -19.46
C PHE A 59 -23.83 19.10 -19.46
N VAL A 60 -22.87 19.13 -20.39
CA VAL A 60 -21.83 18.10 -20.49
C VAL A 60 -20.99 18.08 -19.21
N LEU A 61 -20.63 19.25 -18.68
CA LEU A 61 -19.86 19.37 -17.45
C LEU A 61 -20.62 18.78 -16.25
N ALA A 62 -21.93 19.03 -16.14
CA ALA A 62 -22.77 18.43 -15.09
C ALA A 62 -22.75 16.90 -15.16
N ARG A 63 -22.93 16.32 -16.36
CA ARG A 63 -22.88 14.86 -16.54
C ARG A 63 -21.49 14.27 -16.26
N TYR A 64 -20.44 14.97 -16.66
CA TYR A 64 -19.05 14.57 -16.38
C TYR A 64 -18.78 14.50 -14.86
N MET A 65 -19.20 15.52 -14.11
CA MET A 65 -19.02 15.55 -12.66
C MET A 65 -19.76 14.39 -11.97
N GLU A 66 -20.93 14.00 -12.47
CA GLU A 66 -21.65 12.84 -11.94
C GLU A 66 -20.92 11.52 -12.19
N ILE A 67 -20.42 11.31 -13.41
CA ILE A 67 -19.65 10.10 -13.76
C ILE A 67 -18.38 10.02 -12.92
N ARG A 68 -17.68 11.14 -12.74
CA ARG A 68 -16.47 11.19 -11.93
C ARG A 68 -16.72 10.76 -10.49
N THR A 69 -17.77 11.29 -9.85
CA THR A 69 -18.13 10.89 -8.48
C THR A 69 -18.48 9.40 -8.40
N GLU A 70 -19.22 8.87 -9.38
CA GLU A 70 -19.58 7.45 -9.41
C GLU A 70 -18.35 6.53 -9.54
N ILE A 71 -17.34 6.94 -10.32
CA ILE A 71 -16.07 6.22 -10.42
C ILE A 71 -15.33 6.25 -9.08
N GLU A 72 -15.22 7.43 -8.45
CA GLU A 72 -14.55 7.57 -7.15
C GLU A 72 -15.20 6.69 -6.06
N GLU A 73 -16.52 6.58 -6.03
CA GLU A 73 -17.24 5.69 -5.12
C GLU A 73 -16.96 4.21 -5.41
N LYS A 74 -17.06 3.79 -6.67
CA LYS A 74 -16.75 2.40 -7.07
C LYS A 74 -15.31 2.01 -6.75
N VAL A 75 -14.35 2.90 -6.97
CA VAL A 75 -12.94 2.66 -6.63
C VAL A 75 -12.78 2.46 -5.12
N LYS A 76 -13.41 3.32 -4.30
CA LYS A 76 -13.40 3.16 -2.83
C LYS A 76 -14.01 1.83 -2.39
N ASP A 77 -15.11 1.40 -3.02
CA ASP A 77 -15.74 0.12 -2.71
C ASP A 77 -14.85 -1.08 -3.08
N VAL A 78 -14.18 -1.03 -4.23
CA VAL A 78 -13.20 -2.05 -4.63
C VAL A 78 -12.04 -2.10 -3.64
N ILE A 79 -11.49 -0.94 -3.27
CA ILE A 79 -10.42 -0.86 -2.26
C ILE A 79 -10.91 -1.45 -0.94
N ARG A 80 -12.11 -1.10 -0.48
CA ARG A 80 -12.67 -1.62 0.77
C ARG A 80 -12.90 -3.13 0.72
N LYS A 81 -13.31 -3.70 -0.42
CA LYS A 81 -13.50 -5.14 -0.58
C LYS A 81 -12.18 -5.91 -0.56
N HIS A 82 -11.10 -5.34 -1.10
CA HIS A 82 -9.81 -6.02 -1.19
C HIS A 82 -8.87 -5.73 -0.01
N TYR A 83 -9.02 -4.57 0.65
CA TYR A 83 -8.17 -4.11 1.75
C TYR A 83 -8.94 -3.93 3.07
N GLY A 84 -10.24 -4.24 3.11
CA GLY A 84 -11.02 -4.26 4.35
C GLY A 84 -10.48 -5.35 5.27
N LYS A 85 -9.93 -4.95 6.43
CA LYS A 85 -9.34 -5.80 7.47
C LYS A 85 -9.94 -7.22 7.51
N ASN A 86 -9.20 -8.21 7.02
CA ASN A 86 -9.43 -9.61 7.36
C ASN A 86 -9.23 -9.76 8.87
N LYS A 87 -10.34 -9.92 9.59
CA LYS A 87 -10.40 -9.85 11.06
C LYS A 87 -10.18 -11.22 11.72
N GLY A 88 -9.28 -12.04 11.17
CA GLY A 88 -9.11 -13.44 11.62
C GLY A 88 -7.73 -14.07 11.43
N GLU A 89 -6.76 -13.37 10.83
CA GLU A 89 -5.41 -13.90 10.61
C GLU A 89 -4.41 -12.82 11.04
N ILE A 90 -3.50 -13.12 11.96
CA ILE A 90 -2.41 -12.19 12.31
C ILE A 90 -1.49 -12.12 11.10
N LYS A 91 -1.79 -11.18 10.21
CA LYS A 91 -0.94 -10.86 9.07
C LYS A 91 0.16 -9.92 9.56
N LEU A 92 1.42 -10.37 9.46
CA LEU A 92 2.59 -9.53 9.67
C LEU A 92 2.44 -8.28 8.77
N ASN A 93 2.28 -7.12 9.41
CA ASN A 93 2.02 -5.85 8.76
C ASN A 93 3.13 -4.85 9.09
N LEU A 94 3.08 -3.67 8.47
CA LEU A 94 4.12 -2.65 8.64
C LEU A 94 4.29 -2.19 10.10
N ASP A 95 3.20 -2.07 10.85
CA ASP A 95 3.26 -1.59 12.25
C ASP A 95 3.95 -2.63 13.15
N ILE A 96 3.60 -3.91 12.98
CA ILE A 96 4.25 -5.03 13.67
C ILE A 96 5.73 -5.10 13.28
N ALA A 97 6.04 -5.00 11.98
CA ALA A 97 7.43 -5.03 11.49
C ALA A 97 8.28 -3.90 12.07
N LYS A 98 7.75 -2.66 12.15
CA LYS A 98 8.44 -1.53 12.78
C LYS A 98 8.75 -1.77 14.25
N ASN A 99 7.77 -2.24 15.02
CA ASN A 99 7.95 -2.54 16.43
C ASN A 99 8.98 -3.67 16.64
N LEU A 100 8.95 -4.69 15.77
CA LEU A 100 9.91 -5.79 15.81
C LEU A 100 11.34 -5.32 15.53
N MET A 101 11.53 -4.54 14.46
CA MET A 101 12.83 -3.98 14.10
C MET A 101 13.37 -3.08 15.22
N ALA A 102 12.54 -2.28 15.88
CA ALA A 102 12.95 -1.44 17.00
C ALA A 102 13.45 -2.24 18.21
N LYS A 103 12.91 -3.43 18.47
CA LYS A 103 13.43 -4.32 19.52
C LYS A 103 14.80 -4.88 19.13
N VAL A 104 14.95 -5.34 17.88
CA VAL A 104 16.20 -5.90 17.36
C VAL A 104 17.31 -4.83 17.31
N GLU A 105 16.97 -3.61 16.88
CA GLU A 105 17.87 -2.45 16.90
C GLU A 105 18.42 -2.19 18.30
N LYS A 106 17.56 -2.09 19.32
CA LYS A 106 18.00 -1.90 20.71
C LYS A 106 18.94 -2.99 21.20
N LYS A 107 18.70 -4.24 20.80
CA LYS A 107 19.58 -5.37 21.13
C LYS A 107 20.92 -5.24 20.40
N ALA A 108 20.93 -4.85 19.14
CA ALA A 108 22.14 -4.59 18.36
C ALA A 108 22.96 -3.42 18.94
N GLU A 109 22.31 -2.34 19.37
CA GLU A 109 22.94 -1.21 20.07
C GLU A 109 23.59 -1.66 21.38
N SER A 110 22.97 -2.56 22.14
CA SER A 110 23.53 -3.06 23.41
C SER A 110 24.85 -3.82 23.26
N ILE A 111 25.12 -4.34 22.05
CA ILE A 111 26.38 -5.02 21.70
C ILE A 111 27.26 -4.15 20.79
N ASN A 112 26.91 -2.87 20.61
CA ASN A 112 27.60 -1.89 19.78
C ASN A 112 27.86 -2.38 18.34
N LEU A 113 26.85 -3.01 17.74
CA LEU A 113 26.94 -3.59 16.40
C LEU A 113 25.90 -2.92 15.46
N PRO A 114 26.34 -2.13 14.47
CA PRO A 114 25.43 -1.61 13.45
C PRO A 114 25.03 -2.73 12.48
N VAL A 115 23.72 -2.94 12.32
CA VAL A 115 23.16 -3.99 11.45
C VAL A 115 22.06 -3.49 10.53
N ALA A 116 21.89 -4.22 9.43
CA ALA A 116 20.74 -4.20 8.57
C ALA A 116 19.71 -5.23 9.07
N ILE A 117 18.45 -4.82 9.16
CA ILE A 117 17.33 -5.65 9.60
C ILE A 117 16.27 -5.60 8.51
N ALA A 118 15.75 -6.76 8.08
CA ALA A 118 14.70 -6.85 7.08
C ALA A 118 13.60 -7.81 7.53
N ILE A 119 12.36 -7.44 7.26
CA ILE A 119 11.16 -8.21 7.57
C ILE A 119 10.38 -8.46 6.27
N VAL A 120 10.06 -9.72 6.00
CA VAL A 120 9.28 -10.15 4.83
C VAL A 120 7.98 -10.85 5.25
N ASP A 121 6.96 -10.81 4.40
CA ASP A 121 5.72 -11.57 4.59
C ASP A 121 5.90 -13.08 4.29
N MET A 122 4.84 -13.87 4.53
CA MET A 122 4.81 -15.32 4.25
C MET A 122 5.03 -15.70 2.77
N HIS A 123 4.99 -14.74 1.85
CA HIS A 123 5.26 -14.96 0.42
C HIS A 123 6.65 -14.47 0.01
N GLY A 124 7.46 -13.98 0.96
CA GLY A 124 8.80 -13.45 0.71
C GLY A 124 8.81 -12.02 0.16
N ASN A 125 7.70 -11.29 0.24
CA ASN A 125 7.65 -9.87 -0.11
C ASN A 125 8.19 -9.03 1.04
N LEU A 126 9.02 -8.03 0.73
CA LEU A 126 9.54 -7.10 1.73
C LEU A 126 8.41 -6.27 2.32
N ILE A 127 8.28 -6.31 3.65
CA ILE A 127 7.36 -5.43 4.41
C ILE A 127 8.12 -4.17 4.83
N ALA A 128 9.28 -4.35 5.44
CA ALA A 128 10.09 -3.25 5.96
C ALA A 128 11.57 -3.66 6.04
N ALA A 129 12.44 -2.66 5.91
CA ALA A 129 13.86 -2.80 6.20
C ALA A 129 14.33 -1.57 6.99
N HIS A 130 15.27 -1.79 7.90
CA HIS A 130 15.90 -0.77 8.72
C HIS A 130 17.40 -0.97 8.68
N PHE A 131 18.15 0.12 8.46
CA PHE A 131 19.60 0.09 8.33
C PHE A 131 20.18 1.07 9.34
N MET A 132 20.89 0.54 10.33
CA MET A 132 21.54 1.38 11.34
C MET A 132 22.70 2.15 10.72
N ASP A 133 22.96 3.36 11.24
CA ASP A 133 24.12 4.14 10.83
C ASP A 133 25.42 3.35 11.05
N GLY A 134 26.32 3.35 10.06
CA GLY A 134 27.57 2.60 10.10
C GLY A 134 27.49 1.14 9.64
N THR A 135 26.31 0.66 9.23
CA THR A 135 26.14 -0.68 8.64
C THR A 135 26.86 -0.79 7.28
N LEU A 136 27.41 -1.96 6.97
CA LEU A 136 28.01 -2.24 5.66
C LEU A 136 26.96 -2.18 4.52
N LEU A 137 27.32 -1.61 3.37
CA LEU A 137 26.40 -1.51 2.22
C LEU A 137 25.90 -2.87 1.73
N GLU A 138 26.76 -3.90 1.78
CA GLU A 138 26.39 -5.26 1.36
C GLU A 138 25.33 -5.88 2.29
N SER A 139 25.36 -5.54 3.58
CA SER A 139 24.44 -6.06 4.59
C SER A 139 22.98 -5.71 4.30
N MET A 140 22.72 -4.61 3.58
CA MET A 140 21.37 -4.25 3.14
C MET A 140 20.72 -5.37 2.32
N ASN A 141 21.39 -5.80 1.25
CA ASN A 141 20.84 -6.82 0.36
C ASN A 141 20.87 -8.21 1.02
N LEU A 142 21.91 -8.48 1.83
CA LEU A 142 22.01 -9.73 2.57
C LEU A 142 20.88 -9.90 3.59
N ALA A 143 20.55 -8.88 4.38
CA ALA A 143 19.45 -8.96 5.34
C ALA A 143 18.12 -9.30 4.65
N ILE A 144 17.80 -8.61 3.54
CA ILE A 144 16.58 -8.85 2.75
C ILE A 144 16.55 -10.29 2.21
N ASN A 145 17.66 -10.75 1.65
CA ASN A 145 17.76 -12.07 1.03
C ASN A 145 17.80 -13.20 2.07
N LYS A 146 18.39 -12.98 3.24
CA LYS A 146 18.32 -13.90 4.38
C LYS A 146 16.88 -14.06 4.90
N ALA A 147 16.15 -12.95 5.04
CA ALA A 147 14.73 -12.97 5.41
C ALA A 147 13.90 -13.74 4.38
N TYR A 148 14.09 -13.44 3.09
CA TYR A 148 13.46 -14.14 1.97
C TYR A 148 13.74 -15.65 1.98
N THR A 149 15.01 -16.04 2.11
CA THR A 149 15.46 -17.43 2.14
C THR A 149 14.74 -18.19 3.26
N SER A 150 14.59 -17.55 4.43
CA SER A 150 13.97 -18.20 5.58
C SER A 150 12.50 -18.58 5.38
N VAL A 151 11.77 -17.77 4.60
CA VAL A 151 10.36 -18.01 4.29
C VAL A 151 10.21 -19.02 3.16
N VAL A 152 10.94 -18.84 2.07
CA VAL A 152 10.78 -19.68 0.87
C VAL A 152 11.19 -21.12 1.12
N LEU A 153 12.25 -21.33 1.90
CA LEU A 153 12.71 -22.67 2.27
C LEU A 153 12.14 -23.16 3.60
N LYS A 154 11.33 -22.33 4.29
CA LYS A 154 10.66 -22.64 5.56
C LYS A 154 11.62 -23.14 6.65
N MET A 155 12.85 -22.66 6.64
CA MET A 155 13.91 -23.01 7.60
C MET A 155 14.85 -21.83 7.79
N SER A 156 15.60 -21.79 8.90
CA SER A 156 16.61 -20.75 9.06
C SER A 156 17.73 -20.89 8.02
N THR A 157 18.33 -19.77 7.64
CA THR A 157 19.54 -19.76 6.80
C THR A 157 20.72 -20.48 7.45
N GLN A 158 20.73 -20.58 8.79
CA GLN A 158 21.73 -21.34 9.55
C GLN A 158 21.54 -22.86 9.37
N GLU A 159 20.30 -23.36 9.38
CA GLU A 159 20.01 -24.75 9.05
C GLU A 159 20.35 -25.06 7.60
N LEU A 160 19.98 -24.16 6.67
CA LEU A 160 20.32 -24.29 5.25
C LEU A 160 21.84 -24.37 5.02
N SER A 161 22.62 -23.57 5.75
CA SER A 161 24.08 -23.55 5.64
C SER A 161 24.70 -24.95 5.81
N LYS A 162 24.13 -25.78 6.70
CA LYS A 162 24.59 -27.16 6.92
C LYS A 162 24.24 -28.07 5.74
N LEU A 163 23.07 -27.89 5.13
CA LEU A 163 22.56 -28.71 4.02
C LEU A 163 23.16 -28.33 2.67
N ALA A 164 23.72 -27.11 2.55
CA ALA A 164 24.28 -26.57 1.32
C ALA A 164 25.79 -26.83 1.17
N GLN A 165 26.44 -27.53 2.10
CA GLN A 165 27.88 -27.84 2.03
C GLN A 165 28.20 -28.88 0.95
N PRO A 166 29.45 -28.93 0.43
CA PRO A 166 29.89 -29.99 -0.47
C PRO A 166 29.55 -31.39 0.08
N GLY A 167 28.90 -32.21 -0.74
CA GLY A 167 28.47 -33.57 -0.38
C GLY A 167 27.15 -33.64 0.40
N GLN A 168 26.48 -32.52 0.67
CA GLN A 168 25.16 -32.49 1.30
C GLN A 168 24.04 -32.39 0.26
N PRO A 169 22.78 -32.75 0.63
CA PRO A 169 21.69 -32.86 -0.34
C PRO A 169 21.33 -31.58 -1.10
N LEU A 170 21.61 -30.39 -0.53
CA LEU A 170 21.29 -29.10 -1.13
C LEU A 170 22.55 -28.34 -1.61
N TYR A 171 23.66 -29.05 -1.84
CA TYR A 171 24.86 -28.44 -2.39
C TYR A 171 24.56 -27.72 -3.72
N GLY A 172 24.92 -26.44 -3.80
CA GLY A 172 24.68 -25.60 -4.97
C GLY A 172 23.29 -24.96 -5.06
N ILE A 173 22.43 -25.08 -4.04
CA ILE A 173 21.09 -24.47 -4.03
C ILE A 173 21.10 -22.95 -4.25
N ASN A 174 22.14 -22.25 -3.82
CA ASN A 174 22.33 -20.82 -4.07
C ASN A 174 22.59 -20.46 -5.54
N THR A 175 22.71 -21.45 -6.44
CA THR A 175 22.85 -21.23 -7.89
C THR A 175 21.52 -21.29 -8.63
N THR A 176 20.46 -21.84 -8.01
CA THR A 176 19.13 -21.96 -8.63
C THR A 176 18.32 -20.67 -8.50
N ASP A 177 18.55 -19.93 -7.43
CA ASP A 177 17.98 -18.61 -7.16
C ASP A 177 19.07 -17.72 -6.53
N ASN A 178 19.34 -16.59 -7.17
CA ASN A 178 20.38 -15.64 -6.74
C ASN A 178 20.03 -14.91 -5.43
N ARG A 179 18.83 -15.11 -4.89
CA ARG A 179 18.39 -14.56 -3.60
C ARG A 179 18.63 -15.52 -2.44
N ILE A 180 18.99 -16.78 -2.69
CA ILE A 180 19.21 -17.77 -1.62
C ILE A 180 20.55 -17.52 -0.94
N VAL A 181 20.50 -17.30 0.38
CA VAL A 181 21.69 -17.09 1.24
C VAL A 181 21.93 -18.32 2.10
N VAL A 182 23.13 -18.92 1.98
CA VAL A 182 23.52 -20.19 2.61
C VAL A 182 24.42 -20.03 3.84
N PHE A 183 24.26 -18.91 4.55
CA PHE A 183 24.91 -18.65 5.84
C PHE A 183 23.96 -17.88 6.76
N GLY A 184 24.17 -18.02 8.07
CA GLY A 184 23.24 -17.61 9.11
C GLY A 184 22.89 -16.11 9.16
N GLY A 185 21.75 -15.82 9.79
CA GLY A 185 21.21 -14.46 10.01
C GLY A 185 19.78 -14.26 9.51
N GLY A 186 19.19 -15.23 8.81
CA GLY A 186 17.76 -15.29 8.45
C GLY A 186 17.02 -16.34 9.25
N CYS A 187 15.87 -15.97 9.83
CA CYS A 187 15.03 -16.81 10.69
C CYS A 187 13.54 -16.67 10.32
N PRO A 188 12.78 -17.77 10.19
CA PRO A 188 11.34 -17.69 9.97
C PRO A 188 10.62 -17.19 11.24
N ILE A 189 9.69 -16.26 11.08
CA ILE A 189 8.80 -15.79 12.14
C ILE A 189 7.58 -16.69 12.17
N LYS A 190 7.30 -17.28 13.33
CA LYS A 190 6.17 -18.21 13.53
C LYS A 190 5.14 -17.63 14.48
N HIS A 191 3.87 -17.90 14.21
CA HIS A 191 2.75 -17.67 15.12
C HIS A 191 1.90 -18.94 15.21
N GLN A 192 1.64 -19.44 16.42
CA GLN A 192 0.86 -20.67 16.64
C GLN A 192 1.36 -21.88 15.81
N GLY A 193 2.68 -21.95 15.59
CA GLY A 193 3.32 -23.03 14.81
C GLY A 193 3.39 -22.80 13.30
N GLU A 194 2.66 -21.81 12.76
CA GLU A 194 2.66 -21.47 11.34
C GLU A 194 3.64 -20.33 11.03
N ILE A 195 4.29 -20.37 9.86
CA ILE A 195 5.19 -19.30 9.41
C ILE A 195 4.36 -18.13 8.88
N VAL A 196 4.46 -16.97 9.54
CA VAL A 196 3.74 -15.74 9.17
C VAL A 196 4.63 -14.74 8.41
N GLY A 197 5.94 -14.97 8.39
CA GLY A 197 6.91 -14.15 7.69
C GLY A 197 8.34 -14.56 8.03
N GLY A 198 9.30 -13.70 7.75
CA GLY A 198 10.71 -13.94 8.04
C GLY A 198 11.44 -12.67 8.42
N ILE A 199 12.45 -12.83 9.28
CA ILE A 199 13.41 -11.80 9.65
C ILE A 199 14.78 -12.15 9.09
N GLY A 200 15.51 -11.14 8.64
CA GLY A 200 16.91 -11.25 8.25
C GLY A 200 17.73 -10.13 8.88
N VAL A 201 18.90 -10.49 9.38
CA VAL A 201 19.87 -9.59 9.99
C VAL A 201 21.23 -9.78 9.31
N SER A 202 21.90 -8.66 9.05
CA SER A 202 23.28 -8.67 8.56
C SER A 202 24.05 -7.46 9.04
N GLY A 203 25.27 -7.65 9.53
CA GLY A 203 26.21 -6.54 9.79
C GLY A 203 27.46 -6.94 10.56
N GLY A 204 27.36 -7.97 11.40
CA GLY A 204 28.48 -8.46 12.22
C GLY A 204 29.02 -9.81 11.77
N THR A 205 29.48 -10.60 12.74
CA THR A 205 29.79 -12.02 12.48
C THR A 205 28.51 -12.80 12.22
N VAL A 206 28.64 -13.98 11.60
CA VAL A 206 27.51 -14.86 11.31
C VAL A 206 26.78 -15.23 12.62
N GLU A 207 27.52 -15.45 13.71
CA GLU A 207 26.96 -15.76 15.03
C GLU A 207 26.13 -14.61 15.60
N GLN A 208 26.61 -13.37 15.44
CA GLN A 208 25.88 -12.17 15.89
C GLN A 208 24.60 -11.95 15.07
N ASP A 209 24.68 -12.14 13.75
CA ASP A 209 23.52 -12.08 12.86
C ASP A 209 22.49 -13.15 13.26
N ILE A 210 22.93 -14.38 13.57
CA ILE A 210 22.06 -15.46 14.05
C ILE A 210 21.39 -15.06 15.37
N GLU A 211 22.15 -14.61 16.37
CA GLU A 211 21.62 -14.22 17.68
C GLU A 211 20.52 -13.16 17.52
N LEU A 212 20.77 -12.11 16.75
CA LEU A 212 19.81 -11.03 16.52
C LEU A 212 18.57 -11.48 15.74
N SER A 213 18.75 -12.35 14.74
CA SER A 213 17.62 -12.88 13.96
C SER A 213 16.73 -13.82 14.77
N ILE A 214 17.31 -14.65 15.64
CA ILE A 214 16.56 -15.53 16.56
C ILE A 214 15.84 -14.67 17.59
N TYR A 215 16.55 -13.72 18.22
CA TYR A 215 15.95 -12.78 19.17
C TYR A 215 14.74 -12.08 18.56
N GLY A 216 14.86 -11.56 17.34
CA GLY A 216 13.77 -10.91 16.63
C GLY A 216 12.60 -11.84 16.31
N ALA A 217 12.86 -13.12 16.00
CA ALA A 217 11.79 -14.10 15.81
C ALA A 217 11.08 -14.44 17.13
N ASP A 218 11.81 -14.53 18.25
CA ASP A 218 11.27 -14.89 19.56
C ASP A 218 10.43 -13.75 20.17
N VAL A 219 10.87 -12.50 20.06
CA VAL A 219 10.12 -11.35 20.60
C VAL A 219 8.88 -10.99 19.79
N PHE A 220 8.62 -11.68 18.67
CA PHE A 220 7.44 -11.45 17.84
C PHE A 220 6.14 -11.64 18.61
N GLU A 221 6.03 -12.69 19.43
CA GLU A 221 4.83 -12.96 20.24
C GLU A 221 4.55 -11.83 21.25
N GLU A 222 5.60 -11.20 21.79
CA GLU A 222 5.45 -10.02 22.66
C GLU A 222 5.00 -8.76 21.91
N VAL A 223 5.25 -8.66 20.60
CA VAL A 223 4.88 -7.50 19.78
C VAL A 223 3.42 -7.57 19.33
N ILE A 224 2.87 -8.77 19.21
CA ILE A 224 1.47 -8.99 18.81
C ILE A 224 0.50 -9.17 19.98
N SER A 225 1.02 -9.33 21.20
CA SER A 225 0.26 -9.36 22.47
C SER A 225 -0.17 -7.97 22.91
#